data_AF-A0A2N1IVT2-F1
#
_entry.id   AF-A0A2N1IVT2-F1
#
_cell.length_a   1.000
_cell.length_b   1.000
_cell.length_c   1.000
_cell.angle_alpha   90.00
_cell.angle_beta   90.00
_cell.angle_gamma   90.00
#
_symmetry.space_group_name_H-M   'P 1'
#
loop_
_entity.id
_entity.type
_entity.pdbx_description
1 polymer ?
#
loop_
_entity_poly.entity_id
_entity_poly.type
_entity_poly.pdbx_seq_one_letter_code
_entity_poly.pdbx_strand_id
1 'polypeptide(L)'
;MKSWAIRSALLLALLASYWGVYHHGRSVERAEAALASAERDSGDRLAEVIGERAARQEEQRRATAQEETRAHAQEERTTADAGAAGADAAGQRLHDDGAKFAAAISCPGTDTAAIARGQAATRAAMVLSDLLARADARAGELAKAYDQARIAGLACEASYNALIK
;
A
#
# COMPACT_ATOMS: atom_id res chain seq x y z
N MET A 1 -66.46 -62.71 35.55
CA MET A 1 -65.32 -62.77 34.59
C MET A 1 -65.49 -61.85 33.39
N LYS A 2 -66.62 -61.89 32.64
CA LYS A 2 -66.86 -61.02 31.45
C LYS A 2 -66.79 -59.50 31.71
N SER A 3 -67.30 -59.01 32.84
CA SER A 3 -67.28 -57.56 33.17
C SER A 3 -65.87 -57.01 33.43
N TRP A 4 -64.98 -57.83 33.99
CA TRP A 4 -63.60 -57.42 34.27
C TRP A 4 -62.78 -57.33 32.97
N ALA A 5 -62.94 -58.30 32.06
CA ALA A 5 -62.30 -58.26 30.74
C ALA A 5 -62.70 -57.02 29.91
N ILE A 6 -63.97 -56.62 29.94
CA ILE A 6 -64.45 -55.41 29.24
C ILE A 6 -63.82 -54.14 29.83
N ARG A 7 -63.77 -54.03 31.16
CA ARG A 7 -63.14 -52.88 31.84
C ARG A 7 -61.64 -52.79 31.55
N SER A 8 -60.94 -53.91 31.56
CA SER A 8 -59.52 -53.98 31.21
C SER A 8 -59.26 -53.59 29.75
N ALA A 9 -60.11 -54.05 28.82
CA ALA A 9 -59.99 -53.68 27.40
C ALA A 9 -60.23 -52.18 27.17
N LEU A 10 -61.23 -51.58 27.84
CA LEU A 10 -61.47 -50.14 27.78
C LEU A 10 -60.31 -49.32 28.36
N LEU A 11 -59.73 -49.78 29.47
CA LEU A 11 -58.58 -49.11 30.08
C LEU A 11 -57.34 -49.17 29.18
N LEU A 12 -57.08 -50.32 28.54
CA LEU A 12 -55.99 -50.45 27.57
C LEU A 12 -56.21 -49.57 26.33
N ALA A 13 -57.44 -49.47 25.83
CA ALA A 13 -57.76 -48.58 24.72
C ALA A 13 -57.53 -47.10 25.07
N LEU A 14 -57.89 -46.69 26.29
CA LEU A 14 -57.63 -45.34 26.83
C LEU A 14 -56.15 -45.05 26.98
N LEU A 15 -55.37 -46.00 27.49
CA LEU A 15 -53.92 -45.84 27.61
C LEU A 15 -53.25 -45.77 26.23
N ALA A 16 -53.67 -46.61 25.28
CA ALA A 16 -53.15 -46.60 23.92
C ALA A 16 -53.48 -45.29 23.18
N SER A 17 -54.68 -44.76 23.34
CA SER A 17 -55.06 -43.47 22.73
C SER A 17 -54.29 -42.31 23.36
N TYR A 18 -54.16 -42.26 24.69
CA TYR A 18 -53.36 -41.26 25.39
C TYR A 18 -51.89 -41.31 24.97
N TRP A 19 -51.32 -42.52 24.89
CA TRP A 19 -49.95 -42.74 24.42
C TRP A 19 -49.75 -42.27 22.98
N GLY A 20 -50.70 -42.58 22.08
CA GLY A 20 -50.68 -42.11 20.69
C GLY A 20 -50.68 -40.59 20.59
N VAL A 21 -51.58 -39.92 21.33
CA VAL A 21 -51.65 -38.44 21.39
C VAL A 21 -50.35 -37.84 21.95
N TYR A 22 -49.80 -38.42 23.02
CA TYR A 22 -48.54 -37.95 23.62
C TYR A 22 -47.36 -38.08 22.65
N HIS A 23 -47.21 -39.24 21.99
CA HIS A 23 -46.14 -39.45 21.01
C HIS A 23 -46.28 -38.54 19.80
N HIS A 24 -47.51 -38.35 19.32
CA HIS A 24 -47.79 -37.42 18.23
C HIS A 24 -47.42 -35.99 18.62
N GLY A 25 -47.88 -35.50 19.78
CA GLY A 25 -47.51 -34.18 20.29
C GLY A 25 -45.99 -34.01 20.40
N ARG A 26 -45.29 -34.99 20.99
CA ARG A 26 -43.82 -34.98 21.06
C ARG A 26 -43.13 -34.99 19.69
N SER A 27 -43.73 -35.60 18.68
CA SER A 27 -43.17 -35.62 17.33
C SER A 27 -43.33 -34.26 16.64
N VAL A 28 -44.48 -33.60 16.84
CA VAL A 28 -44.76 -32.26 16.32
C VAL A 28 -43.83 -31.23 16.97
N GLU A 29 -43.73 -31.22 18.30
CA GLU A 29 -42.85 -30.31 19.04
C GLU A 29 -41.38 -30.45 18.61
N ARG A 30 -40.90 -31.68 18.39
CA ARG A 30 -39.54 -31.91 17.87
C ARG A 30 -39.37 -31.43 16.44
N ALA A 31 -40.38 -31.60 15.59
CA ALA A 31 -40.34 -31.15 14.21
C ALA A 31 -40.33 -29.62 14.12
N GLU A 32 -41.18 -28.94 14.90
CA GLU A 32 -41.21 -27.49 15.00
C GLU A 32 -39.89 -26.94 15.57
N ALA A 33 -39.36 -27.55 16.64
CA ALA A 33 -38.06 -27.17 17.19
C ALA A 33 -36.93 -27.36 16.17
N ALA A 34 -36.94 -28.44 15.39
CA ALA A 34 -35.94 -28.73 14.35
C ALA A 34 -36.03 -27.73 13.18
N LEU A 35 -37.24 -27.36 12.76
CA LEU A 35 -37.45 -26.33 11.75
C LEU A 35 -36.97 -24.96 12.24
N ALA A 36 -37.34 -24.57 13.46
CA ALA A 36 -36.90 -23.32 14.06
C ALA A 36 -35.38 -23.27 14.27
N SER A 37 -34.72 -24.39 14.57
CA SER A 37 -33.25 -24.45 14.61
C SER A 37 -32.63 -24.36 13.22
N ALA A 38 -33.18 -25.06 12.23
CA ALA A 38 -32.65 -25.02 10.87
C ALA A 38 -32.77 -23.62 10.25
N GLU A 39 -33.87 -22.90 10.51
CA GLU A 39 -34.05 -21.52 10.08
C GLU A 39 -33.01 -20.59 10.73
N ARG A 40 -32.81 -20.71 12.05
CA ARG A 40 -31.77 -19.96 12.78
C ARG A 40 -30.37 -20.25 12.25
N ASP A 41 -30.00 -21.52 12.14
CA ASP A 41 -28.68 -21.93 11.64
C ASP A 41 -28.45 -21.42 10.21
N SER A 42 -29.48 -21.43 9.37
CA SER A 42 -29.39 -20.88 8.00
C SER A 42 -29.19 -19.36 8.00
N GLY A 43 -29.87 -18.64 8.90
CA GLY A 43 -29.70 -17.20 9.08
C GLY A 43 -28.32 -16.84 9.60
N ASP A 44 -27.83 -17.59 10.59
CA ASP A 44 -26.49 -17.41 11.17
C ASP A 44 -25.40 -17.67 10.13
N ARG A 45 -25.52 -18.73 9.32
CA ARG A 45 -24.59 -19.02 8.21
C ARG A 45 -24.62 -17.93 7.14
N LEU A 46 -25.80 -17.43 6.81
CA LEU A 46 -25.91 -16.33 5.83
C LEU A 46 -25.25 -15.06 6.37
N ALA A 47 -25.50 -14.72 7.65
CA ALA A 47 -24.87 -13.58 8.30
C ALA A 47 -23.34 -13.71 8.37
N GLU A 48 -22.83 -14.91 8.68
CA GLU A 48 -21.40 -15.24 8.67
C GLU A 48 -20.79 -15.00 7.28
N VAL A 49 -21.37 -15.58 6.22
CA VAL A 49 -20.86 -15.43 4.85
C VAL A 49 -20.91 -13.98 4.35
N ILE A 50 -21.96 -13.22 4.70
CA ILE A 50 -22.06 -11.80 4.36
C ILE A 50 -20.97 -11.01 5.09
N GLY A 51 -20.78 -11.28 6.39
CA GLY A 51 -19.75 -10.65 7.20
C GLY A 51 -18.33 -10.93 6.68
N GLU A 52 -18.03 -12.18 6.35
CA GLU A 52 -16.75 -12.57 5.76
C GLU A 52 -16.51 -11.88 4.42
N ARG A 53 -17.51 -11.86 3.52
CA ARG A 53 -17.38 -11.19 2.21
C ARG A 53 -17.13 -9.69 2.36
N ALA A 54 -17.86 -9.02 3.26
CA ALA A 54 -17.66 -7.61 3.54
C ALA A 54 -16.25 -7.33 4.09
N ALA A 55 -15.78 -8.16 5.03
CA ALA A 55 -14.43 -8.06 5.58
C ALA A 55 -13.36 -8.27 4.50
N ARG A 56 -13.49 -9.30 3.66
CA ARG A 56 -12.58 -9.57 2.54
C ARG A 56 -12.56 -8.46 1.50
N GLN A 57 -13.72 -7.87 1.21
CA GLN A 57 -13.81 -6.74 0.29
C GLN A 57 -13.04 -5.52 0.84
N GLU A 58 -13.17 -5.25 2.13
CA GLU A 58 -12.43 -4.17 2.79
C GLU A 58 -10.92 -4.44 2.86
N GLU A 59 -10.51 -5.68 3.14
CA GLU A 59 -9.11 -6.12 3.05
C GLU A 59 -8.55 -5.89 1.64
N GLN A 60 -9.27 -6.33 0.60
CA GLN A 60 -8.86 -6.15 -0.79
C GLN A 60 -8.77 -4.68 -1.17
N ARG A 61 -9.75 -3.86 -0.78
CA ARG A 61 -9.73 -2.41 -1.03
C ARG A 61 -8.48 -1.77 -0.41
N ARG A 62 -8.18 -2.07 0.86
CA ARG A 62 -6.97 -1.56 1.53
C ARG A 62 -5.69 -2.06 0.87
N ALA A 63 -5.61 -3.33 0.50
CA ALA A 63 -4.45 -3.90 -0.15
C ALA A 63 -4.18 -3.23 -1.51
N THR A 64 -5.22 -3.05 -2.33
CA THR A 64 -5.11 -2.37 -3.63
C THR A 64 -4.64 -0.92 -3.46
N ALA A 65 -5.24 -0.16 -2.53
CA ALA A 65 -4.86 1.23 -2.30
C ALA A 65 -3.41 1.38 -1.79
N GLN A 66 -2.93 0.44 -0.97
CA GLN A 66 -1.52 0.41 -0.56
C GLN A 66 -0.59 0.06 -1.72
N GLU A 67 -0.98 -0.86 -2.59
CA GLU A 67 -0.20 -1.23 -3.77
C GLU A 67 -0.10 -0.07 -4.77
N GLU A 68 -1.21 0.63 -5.03
CA GLU A 68 -1.22 1.84 -5.85
C GLU A 68 -0.30 2.93 -5.28
N THR A 69 -0.32 3.12 -3.95
CA THR A 69 0.58 4.08 -3.29
C THR A 69 2.05 3.70 -3.46
N ARG A 70 2.37 2.40 -3.33
CA ARG A 70 3.74 1.90 -3.54
C ARG A 70 4.19 2.07 -4.99
N ALA A 71 3.33 1.72 -5.95
CA ALA A 71 3.61 1.86 -7.37
C ALA A 71 3.89 3.32 -7.73
N HIS A 72 3.03 4.24 -7.29
CA HIS A 72 3.22 5.68 -7.50
C HIS A 72 4.52 6.19 -6.85
N ALA A 73 4.82 5.79 -5.61
CA ALA A 73 6.07 6.18 -4.96
C ALA A 73 7.31 5.65 -5.69
N GLN A 74 7.23 4.46 -6.29
CA GLN A 74 8.31 3.87 -7.07
C GLN A 74 8.51 4.60 -8.41
N GLU A 75 7.42 5.00 -9.07
CA GLU A 75 7.46 5.81 -10.30
C GLU A 75 8.12 7.18 -10.04
N GLU A 76 7.71 7.87 -8.97
CA GLU A 76 8.30 9.13 -8.55
C GLU A 76 9.80 9.00 -8.24
N ARG A 77 10.22 7.93 -7.54
CA ARG A 77 11.64 7.65 -7.30
C ARG A 77 12.42 7.45 -8.59
N THR A 78 11.86 6.67 -9.51
CA THR A 78 12.51 6.40 -10.80
C THR A 78 12.70 7.68 -11.60
N THR A 79 11.70 8.57 -11.57
CA THR A 79 11.76 9.89 -12.22
C THR A 79 12.79 10.80 -11.56
N ALA A 80 12.83 10.85 -10.22
CA ALA A 80 13.82 11.64 -9.49
C ALA A 80 15.25 11.13 -9.73
N ASP A 81 15.46 9.81 -9.72
CA ASP A 81 16.77 9.20 -9.99
C ASP A 81 17.23 9.45 -11.44
N ALA A 82 16.33 9.38 -12.42
CA ALA A 82 16.62 9.73 -13.81
C ALA A 82 16.96 11.22 -13.97
N GLY A 83 16.22 12.09 -13.27
CA GLY A 83 16.49 13.53 -13.22
C GLY A 83 17.86 13.84 -12.63
N ALA A 84 18.20 13.20 -11.50
CA ALA A 84 19.52 13.33 -10.85
C ALA A 84 20.66 12.89 -11.79
N ALA A 85 20.53 11.70 -12.40
CA ALA A 85 21.52 11.22 -13.37
C ALA A 85 21.65 12.14 -14.60
N GLY A 86 20.54 12.72 -15.06
CA GLY A 86 20.53 13.70 -16.14
C GLY A 86 21.25 15.00 -15.78
N ALA A 87 21.06 15.49 -14.55
CA ALA A 87 21.75 16.65 -14.01
C ALA A 87 23.26 16.40 -13.88
N ASP A 88 23.67 15.27 -13.31
CA ASP A 88 25.08 14.87 -13.19
C ASP A 88 25.75 14.80 -14.57
N ALA A 89 25.09 14.18 -15.54
CA ALA A 89 25.60 14.09 -16.91
C ALA A 89 25.71 15.47 -17.59
N ALA A 90 24.77 16.38 -17.33
CA ALA A 90 24.84 17.75 -17.84
C ALA A 90 25.97 18.55 -17.19
N GLY A 91 26.17 18.40 -15.88
CA GLY A 91 27.28 18.99 -15.13
C GLY A 91 28.63 18.53 -15.67
N GLN A 92 28.81 17.22 -15.88
CA GLN A 92 30.05 16.67 -16.44
C GLN A 92 30.33 17.22 -17.84
N ARG A 93 29.32 17.28 -18.73
CA ARG A 93 29.49 17.88 -20.06
C ARG A 93 29.91 19.34 -20.00
N LEU A 94 29.30 20.13 -19.10
CA LEU A 94 29.66 21.53 -18.91
C LEU A 94 31.12 21.67 -18.45
N HIS A 95 31.57 20.82 -17.53
CA HIS A 95 32.97 20.80 -17.09
C HIS A 95 33.93 20.43 -18.23
N ASP A 96 33.61 19.40 -19.01
CA ASP A 96 34.43 18.95 -20.14
C ASP A 96 34.53 20.03 -21.23
N ASP A 97 33.41 20.64 -21.59
CA ASP A 97 33.37 21.69 -22.61
C ASP A 97 34.06 22.98 -22.12
N GLY A 98 33.92 23.31 -20.84
CA GLY A 98 34.68 24.38 -20.20
C GLY A 98 36.19 24.13 -20.23
N ALA A 99 36.63 22.91 -19.95
CA ALA A 99 38.04 22.53 -20.01
C ALA A 99 38.60 22.60 -21.45
N LYS A 100 37.84 22.10 -22.44
CA LYS A 100 38.20 22.22 -23.87
C LYS A 100 38.28 23.67 -24.31
N PHE A 101 37.32 24.50 -23.92
CA PHE A 101 37.32 25.93 -24.23
C PHE A 101 38.54 26.62 -23.62
N ALA A 102 38.83 26.37 -22.34
CA ALA A 102 40.01 26.89 -21.66
C ALA A 102 41.30 26.47 -22.37
N ALA A 103 41.43 25.21 -22.79
CA ALA A 103 42.57 24.72 -23.55
C ALA A 103 42.70 25.41 -24.93
N ALA A 104 41.59 25.63 -25.63
CA ALA A 104 41.58 26.28 -26.95
C ALA A 104 42.04 27.74 -26.91
N ILE A 105 41.70 28.48 -25.84
CA ILE A 105 42.11 29.87 -25.65
C ILE A 105 43.47 30.02 -24.95
N SER A 106 44.04 28.94 -24.42
CA SER A 106 45.28 28.96 -23.62
C SER A 106 46.56 29.20 -24.44
N CYS A 107 46.50 29.32 -25.77
CA CYS A 107 47.67 29.66 -26.59
C CYS A 107 48.18 31.06 -26.21
N PRO A 108 49.31 31.18 -25.49
CA PRO A 108 49.80 32.48 -25.07
C PRO A 108 50.32 33.21 -26.31
N GLY A 109 49.84 34.43 -26.56
CA GLY A 109 50.59 35.35 -27.41
C GLY A 109 51.99 35.56 -26.84
N THR A 110 52.97 35.91 -27.68
CA THR A 110 54.37 36.09 -27.26
C THR A 110 54.59 37.28 -26.29
N ASP A 111 53.55 38.07 -26.00
CA ASP A 111 53.59 39.20 -25.07
C ASP A 111 53.58 38.73 -23.60
N THR A 112 54.79 38.68 -23.02
CA THR A 112 55.02 38.32 -21.62
C THR A 112 54.41 39.30 -20.62
N ALA A 113 54.20 40.57 -20.98
CA ALA A 113 53.56 41.56 -20.11
C ALA A 113 52.04 41.36 -20.03
N ALA A 114 51.41 40.89 -21.11
CA ALA A 114 50.01 40.47 -21.09
C ALA A 114 49.79 39.21 -20.26
N ILE A 115 50.70 38.23 -20.37
CA ILE A 115 50.67 37.00 -19.56
C ILE A 115 50.82 37.33 -18.06
N ALA A 116 51.78 38.20 -17.70
CA ALA A 116 51.99 38.61 -16.31
C ALA A 116 50.75 39.31 -15.71
N ARG A 117 50.07 40.17 -16.49
CA ARG A 117 48.80 40.80 -16.07
C ARG A 117 47.66 39.80 -15.90
N GLY A 118 47.64 38.71 -16.66
CA GLY A 118 46.59 37.69 -16.62
C GLY A 118 46.69 36.67 -15.47
N GLN A 119 47.87 36.48 -14.85
CA GLN A 119 48.09 35.44 -13.84
C GLN A 119 47.17 35.53 -12.60
N ALA A 120 46.80 36.75 -12.19
CA ALA A 120 45.87 36.93 -11.08
C ALA A 120 44.46 36.45 -11.45
N ALA A 121 44.01 36.75 -12.66
CA ALA A 121 42.72 36.32 -13.18
C ALA A 121 42.65 34.79 -13.35
N THR A 122 43.71 34.15 -13.88
CA THR A 122 43.77 32.69 -13.98
C THR A 122 43.70 32.00 -12.61
N ARG A 123 44.42 32.54 -11.61
CA ARG A 123 44.34 32.01 -10.23
C ARG A 123 42.94 32.18 -9.63
N ALA A 124 42.30 33.32 -9.83
CA ALA A 124 40.93 33.53 -9.38
C ALA A 124 39.95 32.58 -10.07
N ALA A 125 40.09 32.37 -11.38
CA ALA A 125 39.27 31.42 -12.14
C ALA A 125 39.40 29.98 -11.61
N MET A 126 40.62 29.51 -11.32
CA MET A 126 40.82 28.17 -10.74
C MET A 126 40.12 27.99 -9.40
N VAL A 127 40.20 28.99 -8.50
CA VAL A 127 39.52 28.94 -7.20
C VAL A 127 38.00 28.96 -7.37
N LEU A 128 37.47 29.82 -8.24
CA LEU A 128 36.03 29.89 -8.51
C LEU A 128 35.50 28.59 -9.13
N SER A 129 36.27 27.94 -10.00
CA SER A 129 35.91 26.64 -10.57
C SER A 129 35.86 25.53 -9.51
N ASP A 130 36.83 25.47 -8.59
CA ASP A 130 36.81 24.50 -7.49
C ASP A 130 35.64 24.75 -6.52
N LEU A 131 35.37 26.01 -6.19
CA LEU A 131 34.23 26.39 -5.36
C LEU A 131 32.89 26.03 -6.03
N LEU A 132 32.77 26.29 -7.33
CA LEU A 132 31.59 25.91 -8.11
C LEU A 132 31.38 24.40 -8.10
N ALA A 133 32.43 23.61 -8.36
CA ALA A 133 32.33 22.14 -8.37
C ALA A 133 31.89 21.58 -7.01
N ARG A 134 32.43 22.11 -5.90
CA ARG A 134 32.01 21.70 -4.55
C ARG A 134 30.58 22.11 -4.22
N ALA A 135 30.20 23.33 -4.60
CA ALA A 135 28.86 23.84 -4.36
C ALA A 135 27.81 23.05 -5.14
N ASP A 136 28.09 22.75 -6.41
CA ASP A 136 27.22 21.96 -7.28
C ASP A 136 27.07 20.52 -6.78
N ALA A 137 28.19 19.85 -6.46
CA ALA A 137 28.16 18.51 -5.86
C ALA A 137 27.33 18.48 -4.57
N ARG A 138 27.49 19.49 -3.69
CA ARG A 138 26.71 19.57 -2.46
C ARG A 138 25.23 19.85 -2.72
N ALA A 139 24.92 20.68 -3.71
CA ALA A 139 23.54 20.94 -4.12
C ALA A 139 22.88 19.66 -4.67
N GLY A 140 23.59 18.86 -5.45
CA GLY A 140 23.12 17.56 -5.96
C GLY A 140 22.83 16.55 -4.84
N GLU A 141 23.73 16.42 -3.86
CA GLU A 141 23.50 15.57 -2.68
C GLU A 141 22.24 15.99 -1.90
N LEU A 142 22.06 17.30 -1.70
CA LEU A 142 20.89 17.84 -1.00
C LEU A 142 19.62 17.61 -1.81
N ALA A 143 19.63 17.87 -3.11
CA ALA A 143 18.49 17.63 -3.98
C ALA A 143 18.03 16.17 -3.90
N LYS A 144 18.97 15.23 -4.03
CA LYS A 144 18.68 13.79 -3.89
C LYS A 144 18.06 13.44 -2.53
N ALA A 145 18.61 13.98 -1.44
CA ALA A 145 18.07 13.74 -0.10
C ALA A 145 16.66 14.31 0.08
N TYR A 146 16.41 15.52 -0.44
CA TYR A 146 15.11 16.17 -0.35
C TYR A 146 14.05 15.48 -1.22
N ASP A 147 14.40 15.04 -2.43
CA ASP A 147 13.49 14.28 -3.28
C ASP A 147 13.10 12.96 -2.61
N GLN A 148 14.07 12.23 -2.06
CA GLN A 148 13.79 11.00 -1.31
C GLN A 148 12.89 11.24 -0.09
N ALA A 149 13.18 12.28 0.70
CA ALA A 149 12.39 12.63 1.86
C ALA A 149 10.96 13.05 1.47
N ARG A 150 10.81 13.84 0.41
CA ARG A 150 9.52 14.27 -0.11
C ARG A 150 8.69 13.09 -0.61
N ILE A 151 9.28 12.21 -1.42
CA ILE A 151 8.58 11.03 -1.96
C ILE A 151 8.16 10.10 -0.81
N ALA A 152 9.03 9.88 0.17
CA ALA A 152 8.70 9.10 1.36
C ALA A 152 7.56 9.73 2.18
N GLY A 153 7.58 11.05 2.36
CA GLY A 153 6.52 11.78 3.06
C GLY A 153 5.17 11.67 2.35
N LEU A 154 5.15 11.91 1.04
CA LEU A 154 3.94 11.79 0.22
C LEU A 154 3.40 10.36 0.21
N ALA A 155 4.28 9.35 0.12
CA ALA A 155 3.88 7.95 0.22
C ALA A 155 3.27 7.62 1.58
N CYS A 156 3.85 8.12 2.68
CA CYS A 156 3.32 7.93 4.02
C CYS A 156 1.93 8.56 4.19
N GLU A 157 1.76 9.79 3.72
CA GLU A 157 0.48 10.50 3.75
C GLU A 157 -0.58 9.77 2.92
N ALA A 158 -0.25 9.38 1.70
CA ALA A 158 -1.14 8.62 0.81
C ALA A 158 -1.54 7.27 1.41
N SER A 159 -0.58 6.52 1.98
CA SER A 159 -0.83 5.26 2.67
C SER A 159 -1.76 5.43 3.87
N TYR A 160 -1.60 6.50 4.66
CA TYR A 160 -2.49 6.78 5.78
C TYR A 160 -3.90 7.14 5.30
N ASN A 161 -3.99 8.05 4.31
CA ASN A 161 -5.26 8.46 3.71
C ASN A 161 -6.02 7.28 3.09
N ALA A 162 -5.32 6.29 2.53
CA ALA A 162 -5.90 5.07 1.99
C ALA A 162 -6.54 4.17 3.07
N LEU A 163 -6.08 4.24 4.33
CA LEU A 163 -6.63 3.45 5.43
C LEU A 163 -7.90 4.08 6.03
N ILE A 164 -8.00 5.41 5.99
CA ILE A 164 -9.11 6.16 6.61
C ILE A 164 -10.24 6.51 5.64
N LYS A 165 -9.99 6.44 4.34
CA LYS A 165 -11.05 6.44 3.31
C LYS A 165 -11.73 5.09 3.28
#